data_AF-A0A093F895-F1
#
_entry.id   AF-A0A093F895-F1
#
_cell.length_a   1.000
_cell.length_b   1.000
_cell.length_c   1.000
_cell.angle_alpha   90.00
_cell.angle_beta   90.00
_cell.angle_gamma   90.00
#
_symmetry.space_group_name_H-M   'P 1'
#
loop_
_entity.id
_entity.type
_entity.pdbx_description
1 polymer ?
#
loop_
_entity_poly.entity_id
_entity_poly.type
_entity_poly.pdbx_seq_one_letter_code
_entity_poly.pdbx_strand_id
1 'polypeptide(L)'
;SMPSEMLMKIFSYLDAVSLLCVGCVNKRFYHMANDNGIWLKIYSSCFQPKRTIWKMTSEQTETVSLGCAAALHDEKPGYWKKEYIFKQIAALKTRVMRLVKPVDPYTGLPCKNKEAMKASGLSWIIVLKDKNGKEHVMEKAKLSFKHTSATILWYTTNWPCLDILSTLKLFGVMPLLPDQSRAPSKNGPRRRSLVAEYHLANLTESSVAVGADNLVQLFSLDPGLLVGLWKEKNEIAFVMASLHYHQLLERSTLGSATVQYALPPNQPVLDDVDPEYGLHDYNLHLDMHGGSCTYLCGTFKSLFCRKGGVD
;
A
#
# COMPACT_ATOMS: atom_id res chain seq x y z
N SER A 1 12.22 -28.38 -27.37
CA SER A 1 11.65 -27.07 -26.98
C SER A 1 10.32 -26.84 -27.68
N MET A 2 9.32 -26.28 -26.99
CA MET A 2 7.99 -26.04 -27.57
C MET A 2 8.02 -24.91 -28.64
N PRO A 3 7.28 -25.05 -29.76
CA PRO A 3 7.14 -24.02 -30.79
C PRO A 3 6.53 -22.71 -30.26
N SER A 4 6.88 -21.58 -30.87
CA SER A 4 6.44 -20.25 -30.43
C SER A 4 4.93 -20.07 -30.57
N GLU A 5 4.34 -20.67 -31.59
CA GLU A 5 2.91 -20.64 -31.91
C GLU A 5 2.10 -21.32 -30.80
N MET A 6 2.60 -22.45 -30.30
CA MET A 6 1.95 -23.18 -29.21
C MET A 6 2.04 -22.40 -27.89
N LEU A 7 3.19 -21.76 -27.62
CA LEU A 7 3.35 -20.88 -26.45
C LEU A 7 2.44 -19.66 -26.52
N MET A 8 2.32 -19.02 -27.70
CA MET A 8 1.41 -17.90 -27.92
C MET A 8 -0.05 -18.30 -27.69
N LYS A 9 -0.44 -19.49 -28.16
CA LYS A 9 -1.78 -20.03 -27.90
C LYS A 9 -2.03 -20.24 -26.41
N ILE A 10 -1.06 -20.79 -25.67
CA ILE A 10 -1.15 -20.93 -24.21
C ILE A 10 -1.27 -19.56 -23.53
N PHE A 11 -0.45 -18.59 -23.92
CA PHE A 11 -0.44 -17.25 -23.32
C PHE A 11 -1.75 -16.50 -23.58
N SER A 12 -2.41 -16.75 -24.70
CA SER A 12 -3.72 -16.15 -25.02
C SER A 12 -4.88 -16.55 -24.10
N TYR A 13 -4.69 -17.59 -23.27
CA TYR A 13 -5.64 -18.03 -22.23
C TYR A 13 -5.29 -17.49 -20.83
N LEU A 14 -4.12 -16.88 -20.65
CA LEU A 14 -3.71 -16.33 -19.37
C LEU A 14 -4.40 -15.00 -19.10
N ASP A 15 -4.69 -14.74 -17.82
CA ASP A 15 -5.13 -13.43 -17.37
C ASP A 15 -3.94 -12.44 -17.30
N ALA A 16 -4.25 -11.14 -17.22
CA ALA A 16 -3.25 -10.09 -17.23
C ALA A 16 -2.16 -10.28 -16.15
N VAL A 17 -2.53 -10.75 -14.95
CA VAL A 17 -1.58 -10.97 -13.85
C VAL A 17 -0.64 -12.13 -14.18
N SER A 18 -1.18 -13.27 -14.60
CA SER A 18 -0.35 -14.42 -14.99
C SER A 18 0.57 -14.10 -16.17
N LEU A 19 0.08 -13.34 -17.15
CA LEU A 19 0.87 -12.92 -18.31
C LEU A 19 2.05 -12.02 -17.91
N LEU A 20 1.86 -11.10 -16.96
CA LEU A 20 2.94 -10.31 -16.37
C LEU A 20 3.98 -11.20 -15.67
N CYS A 21 3.54 -12.19 -14.88
CA CYS A 21 4.43 -13.11 -14.18
C CYS A 21 5.25 -13.96 -15.14
N VAL A 22 4.62 -14.47 -16.21
CA VAL A 22 5.29 -15.26 -17.25
C VAL A 22 6.38 -14.44 -17.96
N GLY A 23 6.14 -13.15 -18.17
CA GLY A 23 7.14 -12.24 -18.74
C GLY A 23 8.42 -12.09 -17.90
N CYS A 24 8.38 -12.43 -16.60
CA CYS A 24 9.55 -12.37 -15.71
C CYS A 24 10.41 -13.64 -15.74
N VAL A 25 9.98 -14.70 -16.45
CA VAL A 25 10.66 -16.02 -16.41
C VAL A 25 11.93 -16.04 -17.26
N ASN A 26 11.87 -15.56 -18.50
CA ASN A 26 13.03 -15.48 -19.41
C ASN A 26 12.78 -14.48 -20.56
N LYS A 27 13.83 -14.13 -21.31
CA LYS A 27 13.74 -13.17 -22.43
C LYS A 27 12.73 -13.57 -23.51
N ARG A 28 12.66 -14.86 -23.88
CA ARG A 28 11.71 -15.35 -24.89
C ARG A 28 10.27 -15.14 -24.44
N PHE A 29 9.97 -15.49 -23.18
CA PHE A 29 8.65 -15.33 -22.58
C PHE A 29 8.31 -13.86 -22.38
N TYR A 30 9.29 -13.02 -22.05
CA TYR A 30 9.12 -11.57 -22.00
C TYR A 30 8.62 -11.01 -23.34
N HIS A 31 9.26 -11.37 -24.45
CA HIS A 31 8.82 -10.89 -25.77
C HIS A 31 7.42 -11.39 -26.13
N MET A 32 7.13 -12.68 -25.92
CA MET A 32 5.81 -13.27 -26.19
C MET A 32 4.72 -12.70 -25.27
N ALA A 33 5.02 -12.44 -24.01
CA ALA A 33 4.07 -11.86 -23.06
C ALA A 33 3.81 -10.37 -23.31
N ASN A 34 4.57 -9.71 -24.18
CA ASN A 34 4.32 -8.33 -24.62
C ASN A 34 3.62 -8.27 -25.99
N ASP A 35 3.07 -9.39 -26.47
CA ASP A 35 2.33 -9.43 -27.73
C ASP A 35 1.10 -8.52 -27.72
N ASN A 36 1.02 -7.64 -28.72
CA ASN A 36 -0.05 -6.64 -28.81
C ASN A 36 -1.42 -7.29 -29.06
N GLY A 37 -1.50 -8.43 -29.75
CA GLY A 37 -2.75 -9.14 -30.00
C GLY A 37 -3.37 -9.71 -28.73
N ILE A 38 -2.58 -10.34 -27.87
CA ILE A 38 -3.04 -10.84 -26.56
C ILE A 38 -3.53 -9.67 -25.69
N TRP A 39 -2.75 -8.59 -25.59
CA TRP A 39 -3.11 -7.45 -24.75
C TRP A 39 -4.31 -6.65 -25.28
N LEU A 40 -4.47 -6.53 -26.60
CA LEU A 40 -5.65 -5.91 -27.21
C LEU A 40 -6.92 -6.70 -26.90
N LYS A 41 -6.85 -8.04 -26.93
CA LYS A 41 -7.96 -8.92 -26.52
C LYS A 41 -8.35 -8.70 -25.06
N ILE A 42 -7.36 -8.64 -24.15
CA ILE A 42 -7.58 -8.36 -22.72
C ILE A 42 -8.15 -6.96 -22.52
N TYR A 43 -7.59 -5.95 -23.19
CA TYR A 43 -8.06 -4.58 -23.11
C TYR A 43 -9.51 -4.47 -23.57
N SER A 44 -9.83 -5.07 -24.71
CA SER A 44 -11.18 -5.05 -25.28
C SER A 44 -12.19 -5.77 -24.40
N SER A 45 -11.83 -6.88 -23.75
CA SER A 45 -12.75 -7.58 -22.84
C SER A 45 -13.04 -6.79 -21.56
N CYS A 46 -12.05 -6.08 -21.02
CA CYS A 46 -12.21 -5.30 -19.79
C CYS A 46 -12.84 -3.92 -19.99
N PHE A 47 -12.69 -3.32 -21.17
CA PHE A 47 -13.03 -1.92 -21.40
C PHE A 47 -13.98 -1.69 -22.56
N GLN A 48 -14.88 -2.63 -22.85
CA GLN A 48 -15.87 -2.42 -23.92
C GLN A 48 -16.60 -1.10 -23.73
N PRO A 49 -16.78 -0.31 -24.81
CA PRO A 49 -17.74 0.78 -24.78
C PRO A 49 -19.06 0.18 -24.33
N LYS A 50 -19.70 0.79 -23.33
CA LYS A 50 -21.12 0.48 -23.08
C LYS A 50 -21.81 0.67 -24.42
N ARG A 51 -22.30 -0.42 -25.03
CA ARG A 51 -23.22 -0.33 -26.18
C ARG A 51 -24.35 0.57 -25.68
N THR A 52 -24.31 1.85 -26.02
CA THR A 52 -25.51 2.66 -26.04
C THR A 52 -26.47 1.85 -26.88
N ILE A 53 -27.57 1.43 -26.26
CA ILE A 53 -28.69 0.78 -26.92
C ILE A 53 -29.26 1.81 -27.88
N TRP A 54 -28.58 2.00 -29.00
CA TRP A 54 -29.12 2.64 -30.17
C TRP A 54 -29.82 1.53 -30.92
N LYS A 55 -31.14 1.46 -30.74
CA LYS A 55 -32.01 0.74 -31.67
C LYS A 55 -31.76 1.37 -33.04
N MET A 56 -31.00 0.70 -33.89
CA MET A 56 -31.04 0.98 -35.31
C MET A 56 -31.00 -0.34 -36.06
N THR A 57 -31.98 -0.44 -36.95
CA THR A 57 -32.43 -1.59 -37.69
C THR A 57 -31.29 -2.21 -38.51
N SER A 58 -31.32 -3.55 -38.56
CA SER A 58 -30.71 -4.48 -39.52
C SER A 58 -29.90 -3.88 -40.69
N GLU A 59 -28.72 -4.47 -40.91
CA GLU A 59 -27.83 -4.43 -42.09
C GLU A 59 -26.58 -3.54 -42.00
N GLN A 60 -25.57 -4.06 -41.28
CA GLN A 60 -24.14 -4.06 -41.66
C GLN A 60 -23.36 -4.78 -40.55
N THR A 61 -23.41 -6.10 -40.60
CA THR A 61 -22.46 -6.97 -39.89
C THR A 61 -21.18 -6.92 -40.71
N GLU A 62 -20.10 -6.31 -40.18
CA GLU A 62 -18.66 -6.64 -40.44
C GLU A 62 -17.66 -5.47 -40.33
N THR A 63 -18.07 -4.23 -40.06
CA THR A 63 -17.12 -3.09 -40.09
C THR A 63 -16.38 -2.79 -38.78
N VAL A 64 -16.72 -3.44 -37.65
CA VAL A 64 -16.07 -3.14 -36.34
C VAL A 64 -14.77 -3.93 -36.10
N SER A 65 -14.49 -4.98 -36.87
CA SER A 65 -13.25 -5.77 -36.74
C SER A 65 -12.05 -5.20 -37.50
N LEU A 66 -12.27 -4.37 -38.53
CA LEU A 66 -11.18 -3.89 -39.40
C LEU A 66 -10.33 -2.76 -38.78
N GLY A 67 -10.94 -1.88 -37.97
CA GLY A 67 -10.23 -0.75 -37.36
C GLY A 67 -9.19 -1.15 -36.30
N CYS A 68 -9.46 -2.22 -35.55
CA CYS A 68 -8.52 -2.75 -34.55
C CYS A 68 -7.40 -3.59 -35.17
N ALA A 69 -7.67 -4.27 -36.30
CA ALA A 69 -6.66 -5.05 -37.02
C ALA A 69 -5.61 -4.16 -37.71
N ALA A 70 -6.01 -2.99 -38.21
CA ALA A 70 -5.10 -2.01 -38.79
C ALA A 70 -4.13 -1.38 -37.77
N ALA A 71 -4.57 -1.22 -36.51
CA ALA A 71 -3.72 -0.69 -35.43
C ALA A 71 -2.69 -1.69 -34.90
N LEU A 72 -2.80 -2.99 -35.21
CA LEU A 72 -1.91 -4.04 -34.72
C LEU A 72 -0.53 -4.04 -35.39
N HIS A 73 -0.40 -3.48 -36.59
CA HIS A 73 0.81 -3.64 -37.41
C HIS A 73 1.84 -2.51 -37.30
N ASP A 74 1.49 -1.36 -36.71
CA ASP A 74 2.38 -0.17 -36.67
C ASP A 74 2.80 0.26 -35.25
N GLU A 75 2.30 -0.42 -34.21
CA GLU A 75 2.60 -0.06 -32.83
C GLU A 75 3.74 -0.87 -32.21
N LYS A 76 4.55 -0.20 -31.39
CA LYS A 76 5.68 -0.81 -30.68
C LYS A 76 5.20 -2.02 -29.84
N PRO A 77 5.99 -3.10 -29.73
CA PRO A 77 5.66 -4.24 -28.87
C PRO A 77 5.34 -3.81 -27.44
N GLY A 78 4.24 -4.31 -26.89
CA GLY A 78 3.78 -4.00 -25.54
C GLY A 78 3.06 -2.66 -25.39
N TYR A 79 2.63 -2.01 -26.47
CA TYR A 79 1.81 -0.80 -26.41
C TYR A 79 0.50 -1.06 -25.64
N TRP A 80 -0.28 -2.05 -26.06
CA TRP A 80 -1.58 -2.36 -25.45
C TRP A 80 -1.46 -2.81 -23.99
N LYS A 81 -0.33 -3.41 -23.63
CA LYS A 81 0.02 -3.70 -22.23
C LYS A 81 0.13 -2.41 -21.40
N LYS A 82 0.85 -1.41 -21.91
CA LYS A 82 1.02 -0.12 -21.23
C LYS A 82 -0.31 0.60 -21.10
N GLU A 83 -1.10 0.66 -22.16
CA GLU A 83 -2.42 1.29 -22.15
C GLU A 83 -3.37 0.60 -21.15
N TYR A 84 -3.40 -0.74 -21.15
CA TYR A 84 -4.18 -1.50 -20.17
C TYR A 84 -3.78 -1.17 -18.74
N ILE A 85 -2.47 -1.21 -18.42
CA ILE A 85 -1.96 -0.91 -17.07
C ILE A 85 -2.28 0.54 -16.68
N PHE A 86 -2.06 1.50 -17.59
CA PHE A 86 -2.32 2.91 -17.33
C PHE A 86 -3.80 3.15 -17.02
N LYS A 87 -4.71 2.57 -17.82
CA LYS A 87 -6.15 2.69 -17.63
C LYS A 87 -6.62 2.05 -16.31
N GLN A 88 -6.06 0.91 -15.92
CA GLN A 88 -6.35 0.28 -14.63
C GLN A 88 -5.87 1.13 -13.45
N ILE A 89 -4.66 1.71 -13.52
CA ILE A 89 -4.14 2.62 -12.50
C ILE A 89 -5.01 3.87 -12.40
N ALA A 90 -5.41 4.46 -13.54
CA ALA A 90 -6.27 5.64 -13.57
C ALA A 90 -7.66 5.36 -12.98
N ALA A 91 -8.26 4.20 -13.29
CA ALA A 91 -9.53 3.77 -12.73
C ALA A 91 -9.44 3.59 -11.20
N LEU A 92 -8.37 2.94 -10.72
CA LEU A 92 -8.10 2.77 -9.29
C LEU A 92 -7.96 4.12 -8.59
N LYS A 93 -7.11 5.00 -9.13
CA LYS A 93 -6.86 6.34 -8.59
C LYS A 93 -8.17 7.13 -8.49
N THR A 94 -9.00 7.07 -9.52
CA THR A 94 -10.31 7.74 -9.53
C THR A 94 -11.25 7.19 -8.45
N ARG A 95 -11.31 5.86 -8.28
CA ARG A 95 -12.12 5.22 -7.23
C ARG A 95 -11.68 5.64 -5.84
N VAL A 96 -10.37 5.58 -5.59
CA VAL A 96 -9.77 5.95 -4.32
C VAL A 96 -9.97 7.44 -4.03
N MET A 97 -9.74 8.32 -5.01
CA MET A 97 -9.94 9.77 -4.89
C MET A 97 -11.36 10.13 -4.46
N ARG A 98 -12.38 9.44 -4.98
CA ARG A 98 -13.78 9.64 -4.58
C ARG A 98 -14.04 9.31 -3.10
N LEU A 99 -13.29 8.36 -2.55
CA LEU A 99 -13.41 7.94 -1.16
C LEU A 99 -12.64 8.88 -0.22
N VAL A 100 -11.49 9.42 -0.66
CA VAL A 100 -10.69 10.32 0.19
C VAL A 100 -11.11 11.79 0.12
N LYS A 101 -11.87 12.19 -0.92
CA LYS A 101 -12.38 13.57 -1.08
C LYS A 101 -13.19 14.11 0.11
N PRO A 102 -14.13 13.37 0.73
CA PRO A 102 -14.82 13.87 1.92
C PRO A 102 -13.85 13.88 3.09
N VAL A 103 -13.62 15.07 3.66
CA VAL A 103 -12.75 15.30 4.82
C VAL A 103 -13.62 15.54 6.04
N ASP A 104 -13.24 14.93 7.15
CA ASP A 104 -13.87 15.12 8.45
C ASP A 104 -13.51 16.53 8.97
N PRO A 105 -14.51 17.37 9.31
CA PRO A 105 -14.27 18.76 9.69
C PRO A 105 -13.55 18.91 11.04
N TYR A 106 -13.52 17.87 11.87
CA TYR A 106 -12.92 17.91 13.21
C TYR A 106 -11.49 17.38 13.21
N THR A 107 -11.20 16.37 12.40
CA THR A 107 -9.86 15.75 12.35
C THR A 107 -9.02 16.19 11.15
N GLY A 108 -9.65 16.79 10.12
CA GLY A 108 -8.98 17.12 8.86
C GLY A 108 -8.57 15.89 8.05
N LEU A 109 -9.05 14.69 8.42
CA LEU A 109 -8.72 13.42 7.78
C LEU A 109 -9.83 12.95 6.84
N PRO A 110 -9.53 12.16 5.80
CA PRO A 110 -10.56 11.57 4.95
C PRO A 110 -11.57 10.69 5.73
N CYS A 111 -12.88 10.93 5.57
CA CYS A 111 -13.90 10.21 6.32
C CYS A 111 -13.92 8.69 6.02
N LYS A 112 -13.46 8.28 4.84
CA LYS A 112 -13.54 6.90 4.34
C LYS A 112 -12.18 6.26 4.12
N ASN A 113 -11.22 6.51 5.02
CA ASN A 113 -9.86 5.97 4.95
C ASN A 113 -9.85 4.44 4.85
N LYS A 114 -10.63 3.75 5.68
CA LYS A 114 -10.74 2.29 5.67
C LYS A 114 -11.23 1.75 4.33
N GLU A 115 -12.27 2.36 3.76
CA GLU A 115 -12.83 1.99 2.47
C GLU A 115 -11.84 2.30 1.34
N ALA A 116 -11.14 3.44 1.40
CA ALA A 116 -10.13 3.82 0.43
C ALA A 116 -8.97 2.80 0.39
N MET A 117 -8.48 2.37 1.55
CA MET A 117 -7.41 1.37 1.66
C MET A 117 -7.86 -0.02 1.18
N LYS A 118 -9.10 -0.42 1.50
CA LYS A 118 -9.69 -1.65 0.97
C LYS A 118 -9.86 -1.58 -0.55
N ALA A 119 -10.33 -0.44 -1.06
CA ALA A 119 -10.52 -0.21 -2.48
C ALA A 119 -9.19 -0.13 -3.25
N SER A 120 -8.09 0.31 -2.64
CA SER A 120 -6.77 0.26 -3.26
C SER A 120 -6.15 -1.15 -3.21
N GLY A 121 -6.70 -2.06 -2.40
CA GLY A 121 -6.07 -3.34 -2.09
C GLY A 121 -4.78 -3.18 -1.29
N LEU A 122 -4.65 -2.07 -0.55
CA LEU A 122 -3.46 -1.77 0.23
C LEU A 122 -3.34 -2.75 1.41
N SER A 123 -2.16 -3.34 1.55
CA SER A 123 -1.75 -4.09 2.74
C SER A 123 -0.38 -3.61 3.21
N TRP A 124 0.05 -4.09 4.38
CA TRP A 124 1.38 -3.79 4.91
C TRP A 124 2.12 -5.06 5.25
N ILE A 125 3.43 -5.01 5.04
CA ILE A 125 4.35 -6.10 5.38
C ILE A 125 5.53 -5.51 6.14
N ILE A 126 6.18 -6.34 6.96
CA ILE A 126 7.49 -6.03 7.52
C ILE A 126 8.54 -6.92 6.87
N VAL A 127 9.72 -6.34 6.62
CA VAL A 127 10.90 -7.06 6.14
C VAL A 127 11.99 -6.88 7.18
N LEU A 128 12.41 -7.99 7.76
CA LEU A 128 13.51 -8.05 8.71
C LEU A 128 14.78 -8.41 7.94
N LYS A 129 15.83 -7.61 8.07
CA LYS A 129 17.10 -7.84 7.38
C LYS A 129 18.17 -8.27 8.36
N ASP A 130 18.79 -9.41 8.09
CA ASP A 130 19.94 -9.91 8.84
C ASP A 130 21.18 -9.04 8.59
N LYS A 131 22.15 -9.10 9.50
CA LYS A 131 23.48 -8.51 9.34
C LYS A 131 24.21 -9.02 8.09
N ASN A 132 23.87 -10.23 7.64
CA ASN A 132 24.39 -10.85 6.41
C ASN A 132 23.61 -10.45 5.14
N GLY A 133 22.62 -9.56 5.26
CA GLY A 133 21.81 -9.07 4.14
C GLY A 133 20.64 -9.95 3.72
N LYS A 134 20.41 -11.10 4.38
CA LYS A 134 19.25 -11.96 4.15
C LYS A 134 17.96 -11.25 4.63
N GLU A 135 16.91 -11.31 3.81
CA GLU A 135 15.60 -10.71 4.12
C GLU A 135 14.59 -11.78 4.54
N HIS A 136 13.86 -11.51 5.62
CA HIS A 136 12.74 -12.30 6.11
C HIS A 136 11.46 -11.48 6.04
N VAL A 137 10.50 -11.91 5.23
CA VAL A 137 9.27 -11.16 4.95
C VAL A 137 8.11 -11.70 5.78
N MET A 138 7.44 -10.82 6.53
CA MET A 138 6.21 -11.16 7.26
C MET A 138 5.01 -10.48 6.62
N GLU A 139 4.20 -11.27 5.90
CA GLU A 139 3.01 -10.76 5.19
C GLU A 139 1.72 -10.84 6.01
N LYS A 140 1.59 -11.87 6.87
CA LYS A 140 0.37 -12.10 7.63
C LYS A 140 0.30 -11.13 8.79
N ALA A 141 -0.62 -10.18 8.71
CA ALA A 141 -0.87 -9.19 9.73
C ALA A 141 -2.35 -9.12 10.09
N LYS A 142 -2.64 -8.86 11.37
CA LYS A 142 -3.97 -8.50 11.83
C LYS A 142 -4.11 -6.98 11.76
N LEU A 143 -5.09 -6.51 11.00
CA LEU A 143 -5.38 -5.09 10.82
C LEU A 143 -6.53 -4.65 11.70
N SER A 144 -6.37 -3.53 12.38
CA SER A 144 -7.42 -2.86 13.14
C SER A 144 -7.48 -1.40 12.70
N PHE A 145 -8.65 -0.97 12.22
CA PHE A 145 -8.88 0.41 11.81
C PHE A 145 -9.51 1.17 12.96
N LYS A 146 -8.91 2.30 13.33
CA LYS A 146 -9.37 3.23 14.36
C LYS A 146 -9.87 4.52 13.71
N HIS A 147 -10.24 5.50 14.53
CA HIS A 147 -10.83 6.74 14.04
C HIS A 147 -9.79 7.58 13.27
N THR A 148 -8.59 7.72 13.82
CA THR A 148 -7.50 8.52 13.22
C THR A 148 -6.27 7.70 12.82
N SER A 149 -6.26 6.40 13.10
CA SER A 149 -5.10 5.53 12.85
C SER A 149 -5.47 4.13 12.38
N ALA A 150 -4.49 3.42 11.83
CA ALA A 150 -4.53 1.98 11.63
C ALA A 150 -3.47 1.31 12.51
N THR A 151 -3.87 0.28 13.23
CA THR A 151 -2.95 -0.60 13.95
C THR A 151 -2.75 -1.89 13.17
N ILE A 152 -1.49 -2.26 12.98
CA ILE A 152 -1.09 -3.47 12.27
C ILE A 152 -0.30 -4.33 13.24
N LEU A 153 -0.75 -5.56 13.47
CA LEU A 153 -0.11 -6.50 14.39
C LEU A 153 0.41 -7.72 13.62
N TRP A 154 1.70 -7.96 13.71
CA TRP A 154 2.36 -9.17 13.25
C TRP A 154 2.68 -10.05 14.45
N TYR A 155 2.20 -11.29 14.41
CA TYR A 155 2.55 -12.33 15.37
C TYR A 155 2.71 -13.64 14.58
N THR A 156 3.86 -14.28 14.74
CA THR A 156 4.17 -15.57 14.11
C THR A 156 4.94 -16.43 15.11
N THR A 157 4.95 -17.74 14.90
CA THR A 157 5.78 -18.66 15.68
C THR A 157 7.22 -18.70 15.16
N ASN A 158 7.45 -18.27 13.92
CA ASN A 158 8.73 -18.42 13.21
C ASN A 158 9.37 -17.04 13.01
N TRP A 159 9.80 -16.40 14.09
CA TRP A 159 10.59 -15.19 14.02
C TRP A 159 12.08 -15.51 13.84
N PRO A 160 12.83 -14.75 13.03
CA PRO A 160 14.29 -14.82 13.06
C PRO A 160 14.82 -14.37 14.43
N CYS A 161 15.94 -14.94 14.86
CA CYS A 161 16.60 -14.56 16.10
C CYS A 161 16.96 -13.08 16.09
N LEU A 162 16.73 -12.36 17.19
CA LEU A 162 16.97 -10.92 17.24
C LEU A 162 18.46 -10.58 17.04
N ASP A 163 19.37 -11.42 17.53
CA ASP A 163 20.82 -11.17 17.51
C ASP A 163 21.41 -11.10 16.09
N ILE A 164 20.77 -11.77 15.13
CA ILE A 164 21.20 -11.76 13.72
C ILE A 164 20.60 -10.59 12.93
N LEU A 165 19.56 -9.93 13.47
CA LEU A 165 18.85 -8.86 12.79
C LEU A 165 19.60 -7.54 12.88
N SER A 166 19.45 -6.72 11.85
CA SER A 166 20.03 -5.37 11.75
C SER A 166 18.95 -4.30 11.65
N THR A 167 18.00 -4.50 10.74
CA THR A 167 16.99 -3.50 10.39
C THR A 167 15.62 -4.15 10.20
N LEU A 168 14.59 -3.39 10.54
CA LEU A 168 13.20 -3.69 10.25
C LEU A 168 12.67 -2.61 9.32
N LYS A 169 12.10 -3.01 8.18
CA LYS A 169 11.50 -2.09 7.21
C LYS A 169 10.01 -2.36 7.10
N LEU A 170 9.22 -1.31 7.24
CA LEU A 170 7.77 -1.34 7.06
C LEU A 170 7.44 -0.90 5.64
N PHE A 171 6.68 -1.73 4.91
CA PHE A 171 6.25 -1.44 3.55
C PHE A 171 4.75 -1.38 3.42
N GLY A 172 4.25 -0.38 2.69
CA GLY A 172 2.95 -0.42 2.05
C GLY A 172 3.02 -1.25 0.77
N VAL A 173 2.05 -2.13 0.56
CA VAL A 173 2.02 -3.07 -0.55
C VAL A 173 0.70 -2.93 -1.30
N MET A 174 0.79 -2.63 -2.59
CA MET A 174 -0.37 -2.43 -3.45
C MET A 174 -0.28 -3.38 -4.67
N PRO A 175 -1.36 -4.10 -5.01
CA PRO A 175 -1.38 -4.90 -6.23
C PRO A 175 -1.29 -3.98 -7.46
N LEU A 176 -0.48 -4.35 -8.46
CA LEU A 176 -0.37 -3.55 -9.70
C LEU A 176 -1.68 -3.54 -10.51
N LEU A 177 -2.42 -4.64 -10.44
CA LEU A 177 -3.71 -4.82 -11.11
C LEU A 177 -4.72 -5.31 -10.07
N PRO A 178 -5.46 -4.41 -9.41
CA PRO A 178 -6.54 -4.81 -8.53
C PRO A 178 -7.68 -5.34 -9.39
N ASP A 179 -7.69 -6.65 -9.62
CA ASP A 179 -8.83 -7.33 -10.24
C ASP A 179 -10.08 -7.11 -9.37
N GLN A 180 -11.16 -6.64 -9.97
CA GLN A 180 -12.43 -6.40 -9.29
C GLN A 180 -13.19 -7.71 -9.01
N SER A 181 -12.84 -8.79 -9.72
CA SER A 181 -13.57 -10.06 -9.72
C SER A 181 -12.94 -11.16 -8.88
N ARG A 182 -11.65 -11.02 -8.51
CA ARG A 182 -10.90 -12.06 -7.78
C ARG A 182 -10.13 -11.46 -6.63
N ALA A 183 -10.01 -12.22 -5.55
CA ALA A 183 -9.10 -11.89 -4.47
C ALA A 183 -7.68 -11.72 -5.04
N PRO A 184 -6.91 -10.71 -4.60
CA PRO A 184 -5.53 -10.53 -5.04
C PRO A 184 -4.77 -11.85 -4.87
N SER A 185 -4.15 -12.34 -5.94
CA SER A 185 -3.38 -13.57 -5.83
C SER A 185 -2.24 -13.38 -4.81
N LYS A 186 -1.98 -14.40 -3.99
CA LYS A 186 -0.94 -14.34 -2.95
C LYS A 186 0.43 -13.96 -3.53
N ASN A 187 0.68 -14.28 -4.80
CA ASN A 187 1.97 -14.09 -5.48
C ASN A 187 1.86 -13.14 -6.70
N GLY A 188 0.80 -12.34 -6.79
CA GLY A 188 0.63 -11.39 -7.89
C GLY A 188 1.68 -10.27 -7.86
N PRO A 189 1.91 -9.57 -8.98
CA PRO A 189 2.85 -8.47 -9.04
C PRO A 189 2.34 -7.33 -8.16
N ARG A 190 3.17 -6.93 -7.20
CA ARG A 190 2.86 -5.92 -6.19
C ARG A 190 3.92 -4.83 -6.21
N ARG A 191 3.48 -3.59 -5.98
CA ARG A 191 4.37 -2.46 -5.70
C ARG A 191 4.59 -2.39 -4.19
N ARG A 192 5.85 -2.29 -3.78
CA ARG A 192 6.25 -1.98 -2.40
C ARG A 192 6.65 -0.51 -2.30
N SER A 193 6.19 0.14 -1.24
CA SER A 193 6.56 1.51 -0.89
C SER A 193 7.07 1.52 0.54
N LEU A 194 8.30 1.98 0.77
CA LEU A 194 8.90 2.06 2.09
C LEU A 194 8.17 3.15 2.90
N VAL A 195 7.62 2.76 4.04
CA VAL A 195 6.87 3.66 4.94
C VAL A 195 7.76 4.14 6.08
N ALA A 196 8.56 3.24 6.64
CA ALA A 196 9.51 3.52 7.72
C ALA A 196 10.61 2.45 7.78
N GLU A 197 11.77 2.84 8.30
CA GLU A 197 12.93 1.97 8.53
C GLU A 197 13.41 2.16 9.96
N TYR A 198 13.67 1.06 10.65
CA TYR A 198 14.02 1.02 12.06
C TYR A 198 15.31 0.22 12.25
N HIS A 199 16.23 0.76 13.03
CA HIS A 199 17.46 0.07 13.42
C HIS A 199 17.22 -0.72 14.71
N LEU A 200 17.41 -2.04 14.64
CA LEU A 200 17.10 -2.94 15.76
C LEU A 200 18.19 -2.94 16.83
N ALA A 201 19.38 -2.40 16.56
CA ALA A 201 20.42 -2.17 17.57
C ALA A 201 19.92 -1.33 18.76
N ASN A 202 18.96 -0.43 18.50
CA ASN A 202 18.34 0.40 19.53
C ASN A 202 17.61 -0.42 20.60
N LEU A 203 17.10 -1.62 20.26
CA LEU A 203 16.43 -2.52 21.20
C LEU A 203 17.40 -3.16 22.20
N THR A 204 18.66 -3.38 21.79
CA THR A 204 19.65 -4.12 22.57
C THR A 204 20.60 -3.24 23.37
N GLU A 205 20.90 -2.02 22.91
CA GLU A 205 22.03 -1.24 23.44
C GLU A 205 21.63 -0.05 24.33
N SER A 206 20.39 0.48 24.24
CA SER A 206 20.04 1.69 25.01
C SER A 206 18.54 1.97 25.23
N SER A 207 17.60 1.23 24.63
CA SER A 207 16.19 1.56 24.82
C SER A 207 15.66 1.11 26.18
N VAL A 208 15.17 2.07 26.97
CA VAL A 208 14.38 1.81 28.17
C VAL A 208 13.10 1.10 27.74
N ALA A 209 12.84 -0.08 28.30
CA ALA A 209 11.59 -0.78 28.04
C ALA A 209 10.40 0.08 28.48
N VAL A 210 9.42 0.22 27.59
CA VAL A 210 8.21 1.02 27.82
C VAL A 210 7.34 0.37 28.89
N GLY A 211 7.40 -0.96 28.98
CA GLY A 211 6.70 -1.75 29.97
C GLY A 211 7.07 -3.21 29.85
N ALA A 212 6.66 -4.02 30.83
CA ALA A 212 6.85 -5.46 30.80
C ALA A 212 5.78 -6.16 31.63
N ASP A 213 5.44 -7.39 31.25
CA ASP A 213 4.63 -8.31 32.05
C ASP A 213 5.47 -9.53 32.47
N ASN A 214 4.85 -10.64 32.88
CA ASN A 214 5.60 -11.83 33.29
C ASN A 214 6.34 -12.54 32.14
N LEU A 215 5.93 -12.35 30.88
CA LEU A 215 6.42 -13.10 29.73
C LEU A 215 7.14 -12.21 28.70
N VAL A 216 6.66 -10.99 28.51
CA VAL A 216 7.03 -10.09 27.43
C VAL A 216 7.55 -8.76 27.97
N GLN A 217 8.59 -8.24 27.33
CA GLN A 217 9.10 -6.89 27.51
C GLN A 217 8.80 -6.05 26.26
N LEU A 218 8.34 -4.82 26.45
CA LEU A 218 7.89 -3.93 25.38
C LEU A 218 8.89 -2.83 25.12
N PHE A 219 9.13 -2.57 23.84
CA PHE A 219 10.01 -1.52 23.36
C PHE A 219 9.29 -0.68 22.32
N SER A 220 9.47 0.64 22.36
CA SER A 220 8.97 1.57 21.34
C SER A 220 10.13 2.04 20.47
N LEU A 221 9.94 1.93 19.16
CA LEU A 221 10.82 2.42 18.12
C LEU A 221 10.08 3.48 17.33
N ASP A 222 10.68 4.66 17.23
CA ASP A 222 10.07 5.76 16.50
C ASP A 222 10.32 5.67 14.99
N PRO A 223 9.33 6.01 14.17
CA PRO A 223 7.99 6.46 14.55
C PRO A 223 6.99 5.30 14.75
N GLY A 224 6.31 5.26 15.90
CA GLY A 224 5.04 4.52 16.08
C GLY A 224 5.11 2.99 15.98
N LEU A 225 6.28 2.38 16.15
CA LEU A 225 6.45 0.93 16.13
C LEU A 225 6.68 0.39 17.54
N LEU A 226 5.92 -0.62 17.94
CA LEU A 226 6.09 -1.35 19.20
C LEU A 226 6.60 -2.76 18.90
N VAL A 227 7.61 -3.19 19.64
CA VAL A 227 8.19 -4.54 19.55
C VAL A 227 8.08 -5.19 20.92
N GLY A 228 7.43 -6.35 20.98
CA GLY A 228 7.40 -7.19 22.17
C GLY A 228 8.44 -8.30 22.06
N LEU A 229 9.29 -8.45 23.07
CA LEU A 229 10.30 -9.52 23.17
C LEU A 229 9.98 -10.47 24.31
N TRP A 230 10.20 -11.77 24.12
CA TRP A 230 10.11 -12.75 25.19
C TRP A 230 11.27 -12.59 26.16
N LYS A 231 10.98 -12.49 27.47
CA LYS A 231 11.99 -12.28 28.51
C LYS A 231 13.02 -13.40 28.60
N GLU A 232 12.61 -14.65 28.36
CA GLU A 232 13.49 -15.81 28.52
C GLU A 232 14.45 -16.04 27.35
N LYS A 233 14.06 -15.64 26.13
CA LYS A 233 14.75 -16.04 24.90
C LYS A 233 15.25 -14.87 24.05
N ASN A 234 14.95 -13.64 24.44
CA ASN A 234 15.23 -12.43 23.64
C ASN A 234 14.71 -12.55 22.18
N GLU A 235 13.65 -13.33 21.99
CA GLU A 235 13.01 -13.56 20.69
C GLU A 235 11.84 -12.59 20.51
N ILE A 236 11.56 -12.20 19.28
CA ILE A 236 10.39 -11.36 18.98
C ILE A 236 9.12 -12.16 19.27
N ALA A 237 8.26 -11.63 20.14
CA ALA A 237 6.92 -12.16 20.38
C ALA A 237 5.96 -11.62 19.31
N PHE A 238 5.94 -10.29 19.15
CA PHE A 238 5.13 -9.61 18.17
C PHE A 238 5.72 -8.25 17.80
N VAL A 239 5.30 -7.75 16.64
CA VAL A 239 5.56 -6.39 16.18
C VAL A 239 4.22 -5.71 15.92
N MET A 240 4.05 -4.49 16.40
CA MET A 240 2.84 -3.70 16.20
C MET A 240 3.21 -2.32 15.65
N ALA A 241 2.66 -1.94 14.51
CA ALA A 241 2.80 -0.58 13.98
C ALA A 241 1.49 0.19 14.19
N SER A 242 1.59 1.39 14.73
CA SER A 242 0.49 2.36 14.81
C SER A 242 0.73 3.46 13.79
N LEU A 243 -0.11 3.50 12.75
CA LEU A 243 0.04 4.41 11.62
C LEU A 243 -1.11 5.42 11.61
N HIS A 244 -0.82 6.68 11.90
CA HIS A 244 -1.79 7.76 11.76
C HIS A 244 -2.24 7.92 10.30
N TYR A 245 -3.51 8.21 10.06
CA TYR A 245 -4.08 8.32 8.71
C TYR A 245 -3.58 9.52 7.92
N HIS A 246 -2.96 10.49 8.57
CA HIS A 246 -2.35 11.62 7.88
C HIS A 246 -1.39 11.13 6.79
N GLN A 247 -1.84 11.31 5.54
CA GLN A 247 -1.14 10.93 4.31
C GLN A 247 -0.66 9.48 4.27
N LEU A 248 -1.31 8.59 5.04
CA LEU A 248 -0.89 7.19 5.15
C LEU A 248 -0.97 6.48 3.80
N LEU A 249 -2.00 6.82 3.01
CA LEU A 249 -2.22 6.23 1.70
C LEU A 249 -1.10 6.62 0.73
N GLU A 250 -0.71 7.89 0.71
CA GLU A 250 0.38 8.44 -0.09
C GLU A 250 1.70 7.81 0.31
N ARG A 251 2.02 7.80 1.61
CA ARG A 251 3.23 7.17 2.16
C ARG A 251 3.32 5.68 1.81
N SER A 252 2.18 5.00 1.75
CA SER A 252 2.11 3.57 1.45
C SER A 252 2.05 3.23 -0.05
N THR A 253 1.85 4.21 -0.94
CA THR A 253 1.61 3.94 -2.38
C THR A 253 2.53 4.72 -3.34
N LEU A 254 2.96 5.92 -2.97
CA LEU A 254 3.74 6.81 -3.84
C LEU A 254 5.26 6.64 -3.66
N GLY A 255 5.69 6.05 -2.54
CA GLY A 255 7.10 5.73 -2.29
C GLY A 255 7.67 4.66 -3.24
N SER A 256 8.96 4.37 -3.06
CA SER A 256 9.65 3.26 -3.76
C SER A 256 10.02 2.17 -2.77
N ALA A 257 10.56 1.05 -3.25
CA ALA A 257 11.04 -0.02 -2.38
C ALA A 257 12.29 0.36 -1.56
N THR A 258 12.94 1.48 -1.87
CA THR A 258 14.20 1.90 -1.24
C THR A 258 14.13 3.29 -0.63
N VAL A 259 13.19 4.13 -1.08
CA VAL A 259 13.08 5.53 -0.69
C VAL A 259 11.68 5.79 -0.15
N GLN A 260 11.64 6.34 1.06
CA GLN A 260 10.39 6.79 1.68
C GLN A 260 9.78 7.93 0.88
N TYR A 261 8.45 7.99 0.86
CA TYR A 261 7.77 9.15 0.28
C TYR A 261 7.98 10.37 1.18
N ALA A 262 8.76 11.33 0.69
CA ALA A 262 8.97 12.61 1.36
C ALA A 262 7.84 13.57 1.01
N LEU A 263 7.24 14.16 2.04
CA LEU A 263 6.13 15.08 1.90
C LEU A 263 6.66 16.50 1.64
N PRO A 264 5.91 17.34 0.90
CA PRO A 264 6.17 18.76 0.90
C PRO A 264 6.10 19.27 2.34
N PRO A 265 7.08 20.04 2.82
CA PRO A 265 6.99 20.62 4.15
C PRO A 265 5.73 21.47 4.24
N ASN A 266 4.94 21.26 5.30
CA ASN A 266 3.79 22.12 5.56
C ASN A 266 4.33 23.50 5.93
N GLN A 267 4.07 24.51 5.10
CA GLN A 267 4.42 25.89 5.43
C GLN A 267 3.28 26.44 6.30
N PRO A 268 3.51 26.76 7.58
CA PRO A 268 2.50 27.44 8.38
C PRO A 268 2.15 28.77 7.71
N VAL A 269 0.87 29.16 7.76
CA VAL A 269 0.49 30.48 7.27
C VAL A 269 1.14 31.50 8.20
N LEU A 270 1.64 32.62 7.67
CA LEU A 270 2.42 33.60 8.45
C LEU A 270 1.68 34.16 9.68
N ASP A 271 0.34 34.09 9.67
CA ASP A 271 -0.54 34.53 10.75
C ASP A 271 -0.67 33.49 11.89
N ASP A 272 -0.27 32.22 11.66
CA ASP A 272 -0.43 31.12 12.63
C ASP A 272 0.65 31.11 13.73
N VAL A 273 1.67 31.97 13.63
CA VAL A 273 2.82 32.01 14.56
C VAL A 273 2.85 33.36 15.26
N ASP A 274 2.15 33.43 16.39
CA ASP A 274 2.16 34.60 17.26
C ASP A 274 3.49 34.66 18.05
N PRO A 275 4.14 35.83 18.16
CA PRO A 275 5.40 35.97 18.89
C PRO A 275 5.30 35.77 20.42
N GLU A 276 4.13 36.00 21.04
CA GLU A 276 3.85 35.74 22.46
C GLU A 276 3.29 34.32 22.70
N TYR A 277 2.40 33.83 21.83
CA TYR A 277 1.63 32.59 22.05
C TYR A 277 2.01 31.41 21.14
N GLY A 278 2.96 31.58 20.22
CA GLY A 278 3.36 30.52 19.28
C GLY A 278 2.22 30.09 18.35
N LEU A 279 2.12 28.78 18.09
CA LEU A 279 0.97 28.20 17.38
C LEU A 279 -0.29 28.35 18.25
N HIS A 280 -1.35 28.90 17.66
CA HIS A 280 -2.65 29.10 18.29
C HIS A 280 -3.77 28.50 17.42
N ASP A 281 -4.95 28.33 18.01
CA ASP A 281 -6.16 27.78 17.37
C ASP A 281 -6.02 26.35 16.78
N TYR A 282 -5.11 25.53 17.31
CA TYR A 282 -5.02 24.13 16.88
C TYR A 282 -6.05 23.26 17.59
N ASN A 283 -6.51 22.22 16.87
CA ASN A 283 -7.39 21.20 17.40
C ASN A 283 -6.56 19.96 17.74
N LEU A 284 -6.65 19.48 18.99
CA LEU A 284 -6.05 18.23 19.42
C LEU A 284 -7.11 17.13 19.44
N HIS A 285 -6.89 16.09 18.64
CA HIS A 285 -7.67 14.87 18.73
C HIS A 285 -6.86 13.78 19.43
N LEU A 286 -7.38 13.26 20.54
CA LEU A 286 -6.79 12.17 21.31
C LEU A 286 -7.64 10.91 21.13
N ASP A 287 -7.02 9.83 20.70
CA ASP A 287 -7.61 8.48 20.62
C ASP A 287 -6.69 7.49 21.34
N MET A 288 -7.21 6.88 22.41
CA MET A 288 -6.54 5.85 23.19
C MET A 288 -7.35 4.56 23.11
N HIS A 289 -6.71 3.49 22.65
CA HIS A 289 -7.36 2.22 22.40
C HIS A 289 -6.52 1.02 22.85
N GLY A 290 -7.18 -0.05 23.29
CA GLY A 290 -6.56 -1.34 23.61
C GLY A 290 -7.25 -2.47 22.86
N GLY A 291 -6.52 -3.15 21.98
CA GLY A 291 -7.10 -4.22 21.16
C GLY A 291 -8.31 -3.74 20.36
N SER A 292 -9.49 -4.29 20.66
CA SER A 292 -10.77 -3.88 20.06
C SER A 292 -11.47 -2.73 20.77
N CYS A 293 -11.06 -2.37 21.99
CA CYS A 293 -11.73 -1.37 22.81
C CYS A 293 -11.11 0.02 22.65
N THR A 294 -11.93 1.07 22.72
CA THR A 294 -11.50 2.47 22.82
C THR A 294 -11.74 2.92 24.26
N TYR A 295 -10.71 3.45 24.91
CA TYR A 295 -10.75 3.90 26.30
C TYR A 295 -11.00 5.40 26.41
N LEU A 296 -10.40 6.18 25.51
CA LEU A 296 -10.58 7.63 25.45
C LEU A 296 -10.62 8.05 23.99
N CYS A 297 -11.62 8.84 23.62
CA CYS A 297 -11.64 9.53 22.34
C CYS A 297 -12.22 10.91 22.58
N GLY A 298 -11.44 11.95 22.31
CA GLY A 298 -11.81 13.33 22.60
C GLY A 298 -11.19 14.30 21.61
N THR A 299 -11.93 15.37 21.31
CA THR A 299 -11.43 16.47 20.47
C THR A 299 -11.47 17.75 21.29
N PHE A 300 -10.31 18.37 21.45
CA PHE A 300 -10.10 19.63 22.14
C PHE A 300 -9.83 20.69 21.09
N LYS A 301 -10.54 21.81 21.17
CA LYS A 301 -10.50 22.87 20.16
C LYS A 301 -9.88 24.14 20.71
N SER A 302 -9.36 24.96 19.81
CA SER A 302 -8.81 26.28 20.14
C SER A 302 -7.75 26.23 21.23
N LEU A 303 -6.83 25.26 21.12
CA LEU A 303 -5.69 25.17 21.99
C LEU A 303 -4.62 26.18 21.54
N PHE A 304 -3.86 26.69 22.50
CA PHE A 304 -2.75 27.62 22.28
C PHE A 304 -1.55 27.17 23.12
N CYS A 305 -0.34 27.37 22.60
CA CYS A 305 0.87 26.84 23.22
C CYS A 305 1.81 27.96 23.63
N ARG A 306 1.73 28.41 24.89
CA ARG A 306 2.69 29.41 25.40
C ARG A 306 4.11 28.83 25.35
N LYS A 307 5.09 29.69 25.06
CA LYS A 307 6.52 29.32 25.07
C LYS A 307 6.90 28.81 26.46
N GLY A 308 6.89 27.48 26.66
CA GLY A 308 7.28 26.83 27.93
C GLY A 308 6.18 26.05 28.67
N GLY A 309 4.95 25.96 28.17
CA GLY A 309 3.88 25.17 28.81
C GLY A 309 2.68 24.91 27.89
N VAL A 310 2.08 23.72 28.01
CA VAL A 310 0.80 23.37 27.37
C VAL A 310 -0.30 23.58 28.42
N ASP A 311 -1.13 24.61 28.23
CA ASP A 311 -2.29 24.94 29.09
C ASP A 311 -3.62 24.64 28.37
#